data_AF-A0A536Z7L6-F1
#
_entry.id   AF-A0A536Z7L6-F1
#
_cell.length_a   1.000
_cell.length_b   1.000
_cell.length_c   1.000
_cell.angle_alpha   90.00
_cell.angle_beta   90.00
_cell.angle_gamma   90.00
#
_symmetry.space_group_name_H-M   'P 1'
#
loop_
_entity.id
_entity.type
_entity.pdbx_description
1 polymer ?
#
loop_
_entity_poly.entity_id
_entity_poly.type
_entity_poly.pdbx_seq_one_letter_code
_entity_poly.pdbx_strand_id
1 'polypeptide(L)'
;DGDWVWVESHHGRIRCRLKTMEGVEARTVWTWNAVGKQPGAWGLSPDASEATAGFLLNHLISELLPASTSDARRLTNSDPVTGQAAWFDLRVKVSKCAPGETGIWPVFAAAKPLPGDSGHRPRVWRYHA
;
A
#
# COMPACT_ATOMS: atom_id res chain seq x y z
N ASP A 1 16.59 -11.46 6.76
CA ASP A 1 15.59 -11.51 5.68
C ASP A 1 14.25 -12.00 6.17
N GLY A 2 13.16 -11.48 5.61
CA GLY A 2 11.80 -11.94 5.87
C GLY A 2 11.19 -11.46 7.19
N ASP A 3 11.86 -10.57 7.91
CA ASP A 3 11.38 -9.99 9.16
C ASP A 3 10.29 -8.96 8.91
N TRP A 4 9.42 -8.77 9.90
CA TRP A 4 8.45 -7.68 9.94
C TRP A 4 9.15 -6.36 10.27
N VAL A 5 8.82 -5.34 9.48
CA VAL A 5 9.33 -3.98 9.65
C VAL A 5 8.20 -2.98 9.59
N TRP A 6 8.36 -1.88 10.31
CA TRP A 6 7.62 -0.65 10.10
C TRP A 6 8.32 0.17 9.03
N VAL A 7 7.55 0.61 8.03
CA VAL A 7 7.98 1.60 7.04
C VAL A 7 7.11 2.84 7.24
N GLU A 8 7.76 3.97 7.49
CA GLU A 8 7.10 5.19 7.94
C GLU A 8 7.51 6.37 7.06
N SER A 9 6.58 7.24 6.71
CA SER A 9 6.83 8.53 6.08
C SER A 9 6.26 9.65 6.95
N HIS A 10 6.33 10.89 6.47
CA HIS A 10 5.63 12.01 7.10
C HIS A 10 4.11 11.88 7.07
N HIS A 11 3.55 11.04 6.18
CA HIS A 11 2.11 10.90 5.97
C HIS A 11 1.49 9.77 6.80
N GLY A 12 2.21 8.66 6.96
CA GLY A 12 1.69 7.49 7.62
C GLY A 12 2.72 6.39 7.79
N ARG A 13 2.24 5.20 8.16
CA ARG A 13 3.09 4.01 8.32
C ARG A 13 2.39 2.74 7.85
N ILE A 14 3.19 1.79 7.40
CA ILE A 14 2.76 0.44 7.03
C ILE A 14 3.65 -0.59 7.72
N ARG A 15 3.12 -1.81 7.86
CA ARG A 15 3.90 -2.97 8.29
C ARG A 15 3.95 -4.00 7.17
N CYS A 16 5.16 -4.41 6.82
CA CYS A 16 5.40 -5.38 5.76
C CYS A 16 6.62 -6.25 6.08
N ARG A 17 6.86 -7.28 5.25
CA ARG A 17 8.07 -8.09 5.33
C ARG A 17 9.15 -7.50 4.45
N LEU A 18 10.37 -7.41 4.98
CA LEU A 18 11.53 -6.91 4.24
C LEU A 18 12.44 -8.04 3.80
N LYS A 19 12.97 -7.92 2.58
CA LYS A 19 14.03 -8.77 2.06
C LYS A 19 15.20 -7.89 1.62
N THR A 20 16.40 -8.26 2.01
CA THR A 20 17.65 -7.62 1.56
C THR A 20 17.90 -7.97 0.09
N MET A 21 18.43 -7.02 -0.66
CA MET A 21 18.67 -7.15 -2.11
C MET A 21 19.87 -6.31 -2.51
N GLU A 22 20.87 -6.92 -3.15
CA GLU A 22 22.09 -6.22 -3.59
C GLU A 22 21.88 -5.39 -4.88
N GLY A 23 20.84 -5.72 -5.66
CA GLY A 23 20.52 -5.02 -6.91
C GLY A 23 19.73 -3.71 -6.74
N VAL A 24 19.68 -3.14 -5.53
CA VAL A 24 19.01 -1.86 -5.23
C VAL A 24 20.05 -0.89 -4.69
N GLU A 25 19.94 0.40 -5.02
CA GLU A 25 20.81 1.43 -4.47
C GLU A 25 20.78 1.40 -2.92
N ALA A 26 21.94 1.58 -2.29
CA ALA A 26 22.16 1.27 -0.88
C ALA A 26 21.21 1.98 0.12
N ARG A 27 20.61 3.10 -0.26
CA ARG A 27 19.70 3.91 0.57
C ARG A 27 18.30 3.99 -0.02
N THR A 28 17.99 3.10 -0.94
CA THR A 28 16.72 3.03 -1.64
C THR A 28 15.97 1.77 -1.25
N VAL A 29 14.67 1.92 -0.98
CA VAL A 29 13.76 0.79 -0.82
C VAL A 29 12.99 0.64 -2.11
N TRP A 30 12.90 -0.58 -2.62
CA TRP A 30 12.12 -0.87 -3.81
C TRP A 30 10.98 -1.83 -3.47
N THR A 31 9.81 -1.57 -4.04
CA THR A 31 8.64 -2.43 -3.93
C THR A 31 7.84 -2.35 -5.22
N TRP A 32 7.11 -3.42 -5.52
CA TRP A 32 6.01 -3.36 -6.46
C TRP A 32 4.91 -2.44 -5.90
N ASN A 33 4.27 -1.67 -6.77
CA ASN A 33 3.09 -0.90 -6.41
C ASN A 33 1.82 -1.78 -6.46
N ALA A 34 0.77 -1.37 -5.75
CA ALA A 34 -0.58 -1.93 -5.83
C ALA A 34 -0.74 -3.43 -5.52
N VAL A 35 0.03 -3.96 -4.56
CA VAL A 35 -0.03 -5.38 -4.16
C VAL A 35 -1.17 -5.65 -3.16
N GLY A 36 -1.46 -4.70 -2.26
CA GLY A 36 -2.51 -4.83 -1.26
C GLY A 36 -3.91 -4.56 -1.81
N LYS A 37 -4.91 -5.35 -1.38
CA LYS A 37 -6.32 -5.13 -1.69
C LYS A 37 -7.18 -5.39 -0.47
N GLN A 38 -8.20 -4.56 -0.28
CA GLN A 38 -9.16 -4.77 0.81
C GLN A 38 -9.89 -6.11 0.62
N PRO A 39 -10.06 -6.94 1.67
CA PRO A 39 -10.85 -8.17 1.59
C PRO A 39 -12.25 -7.89 1.03
N GLY A 40 -12.77 -8.74 0.14
CA GLY A 40 -14.10 -8.57 -0.47
C GLY A 40 -14.17 -7.56 -1.63
N ALA A 41 -13.19 -6.66 -1.78
CA ALA A 41 -13.17 -5.72 -2.90
C ALA A 41 -13.06 -6.47 -4.23
N TRP A 42 -13.91 -6.12 -5.20
CA TRP A 42 -14.01 -6.82 -6.49
C TRP A 42 -14.23 -8.33 -6.38
N GLY A 43 -14.84 -8.79 -5.28
CA GLY A 43 -15.05 -10.21 -5.04
C GLY A 43 -13.81 -10.97 -4.58
N LEU A 44 -12.76 -10.27 -4.15
CA LEU A 44 -11.55 -10.87 -3.62
C LEU A 44 -11.86 -11.67 -2.35
N SER A 45 -11.34 -12.91 -2.28
CA SER A 45 -11.50 -13.75 -1.11
C SER A 45 -10.85 -13.11 0.13
N PRO A 46 -11.44 -13.23 1.34
CA PRO A 46 -10.85 -12.65 2.54
C PRO A 46 -9.48 -13.20 2.93
N ASP A 47 -9.15 -14.41 2.48
CA ASP A 47 -7.88 -15.10 2.71
C ASP A 47 -6.88 -14.93 1.56
N ALA A 48 -7.22 -14.17 0.51
CA ALA A 48 -6.32 -13.93 -0.61
C ALA A 48 -5.00 -13.27 -0.16
N SER A 49 -3.91 -13.58 -0.85
CA SER A 49 -2.58 -13.04 -0.52
C SER A 49 -2.53 -11.52 -0.56
N GLU A 50 -3.26 -10.91 -1.47
CA GLU A 50 -3.40 -9.47 -1.64
C GLU A 50 -4.07 -8.82 -0.42
N ALA A 51 -4.88 -9.57 0.33
CA ALA A 51 -5.58 -9.10 1.53
C ALA A 51 -4.84 -9.41 2.83
N THR A 52 -4.01 -10.46 2.87
CA THR A 52 -3.39 -10.96 4.11
C THR A 52 -1.88 -10.72 4.19
N ALA A 53 -1.21 -10.61 3.04
CA ALA A 53 0.23 -10.40 2.92
C ALA A 53 0.61 -9.16 2.10
N GLY A 54 -0.27 -8.73 1.19
CA GLY A 54 -0.11 -7.51 0.40
C GLY A 54 -0.32 -6.24 1.22
N PHE A 55 0.30 -5.15 0.80
CA PHE A 55 0.12 -3.82 1.39
C PHE A 55 0.04 -2.76 0.29
N LEU A 56 -0.53 -1.60 0.63
CA LEU A 56 -0.59 -0.44 -0.27
C LEU A 56 0.42 0.61 0.17
N LEU A 57 1.37 0.93 -0.72
CA LEU A 57 2.37 1.97 -0.50
C LEU A 57 1.72 3.36 -0.39
N ASN A 58 0.55 3.55 -1.00
CA ASN A 58 -0.21 4.80 -0.97
C ASN A 58 -0.50 5.32 0.44
N HIS A 59 -0.55 4.44 1.46
CA HIS A 59 -0.68 4.87 2.87
C HIS A 59 0.53 5.68 3.38
N LEU A 60 1.65 5.68 2.67
CA LEU A 60 2.83 6.49 2.98
C LEU A 60 2.92 7.76 2.13
N ILE A 61 2.08 7.92 1.10
CA ILE A 61 2.20 9.02 0.13
C ILE A 61 1.10 10.04 0.40
N SER A 62 1.50 11.27 0.76
CA SER A 62 0.56 12.37 0.88
C SER A 62 0.08 12.83 -0.51
N GLU A 63 -1.23 13.07 -0.64
CA GLU A 63 -1.81 13.71 -1.82
C GLU A 63 -1.37 15.18 -1.97
N LEU A 64 -0.93 15.79 -0.87
CA LEU A 64 -0.53 17.19 -0.82
C LEU A 64 0.95 17.33 -0.49
N LEU A 65 1.56 18.38 -1.02
CA LEU A 65 2.89 18.80 -0.58
C LEU A 65 2.85 19.21 0.90
N PRO A 66 3.97 19.07 1.63
CA PRO A 66 4.07 19.57 2.99
C PRO A 66 3.63 21.04 3.08
N ALA A 67 2.86 21.38 4.12
CA ALA A 67 2.44 22.76 4.32
C ALA A 67 3.66 23.66 4.46
N SER A 68 3.76 24.67 3.60
CA SER A 68 4.81 25.70 3.71
C SER A 68 4.34 26.81 4.64
N THR A 69 5.21 27.30 5.51
CA THR A 69 4.92 28.49 6.34
C THR A 69 4.83 29.77 5.50
N SER A 70 5.33 29.76 4.27
CA SER A 70 5.32 30.91 3.35
C SER A 70 4.21 30.86 2.29
N ASP A 71 3.54 29.72 2.12
CA ASP A 71 2.47 29.56 1.13
C ASP A 71 1.28 28.84 1.77
N ALA A 72 0.20 29.59 1.99
CA ALA A 72 -1.04 29.08 2.58
C ALA A 72 -1.81 28.13 1.63
N ARG A 73 -1.40 28.00 0.37
CA ARG A 73 -2.05 27.12 -0.60
C ARG A 73 -1.71 25.67 -0.32
N ARG A 74 -2.75 24.84 -0.20
CA ARG A 74 -2.63 23.37 -0.11
C ARG A 74 -2.41 22.79 -1.51
N LEU A 75 -1.16 22.83 -1.97
CA LEU A 75 -0.78 22.32 -3.29
C LEU A 75 -0.81 20.79 -3.32
N THR A 76 -1.27 20.23 -4.44
CA THR A 76 -1.24 18.78 -4.68
C THR A 76 0.19 18.30 -4.91
N ASN A 77 0.49 17.07 -4.50
CA ASN A 77 1.72 16.35 -4.79
C ASN A 77 1.69 15.79 -6.22
N SER A 78 1.52 16.69 -7.17
CA SER A 78 1.44 16.40 -8.59
C SER A 78 2.61 17.07 -9.31
N ASP A 79 3.04 16.46 -10.41
CA ASP A 79 3.93 17.12 -11.34
C ASP A 79 3.28 18.44 -11.83
N PRO A 80 3.94 19.59 -11.68
CA PRO A 80 3.32 20.90 -11.92
C PRO A 80 3.06 21.20 -13.40
N VAL A 81 3.58 20.38 -14.32
CA VAL A 81 3.40 20.56 -15.77
C VAL A 81 2.27 19.67 -16.29
N THR A 82 2.28 18.40 -15.91
CA THR A 82 1.39 17.35 -16.43
C THR A 82 0.21 17.05 -15.52
N GLY A 83 0.29 17.42 -14.23
CA GLY A 83 -0.71 17.08 -13.22
C GLY A 83 -0.66 15.61 -12.75
N GLN A 84 0.29 14.80 -13.24
CA GLN A 84 0.41 13.40 -12.83
C GLN A 84 0.83 13.28 -11.36
N ALA A 85 0.32 12.27 -10.66
CA ALA A 85 0.67 12.04 -9.26
C ALA A 85 2.16 11.66 -9.12
N ALA A 86 2.88 12.37 -8.27
CA ALA A 86 4.31 12.16 -8.07
C ALA A 86 4.55 11.06 -7.00
N TRP A 87 4.69 9.81 -7.44
CA TRP A 87 4.87 8.65 -6.54
C TRP A 87 6.34 8.30 -6.25
N PHE A 88 7.29 8.95 -6.94
CA PHE A 88 8.68 8.47 -7.02
C PHE A 88 9.62 9.14 -6.02
N ASP A 89 9.22 10.24 -5.39
CA ASP A 89 10.04 10.98 -4.43
C ASP A 89 9.43 10.91 -3.03
N LEU A 90 9.64 9.77 -2.36
CA LEU A 90 9.17 9.55 -0.99
C LEU A 90 10.32 9.11 -0.11
N ARG A 91 10.64 9.93 0.89
CA ARG A 91 11.55 9.54 1.97
C ARG A 91 10.79 8.73 3.03
N VAL A 92 11.35 7.57 3.36
CA VAL A 92 10.84 6.69 4.42
C VAL A 92 11.89 6.40 5.48
N LYS A 93 11.43 6.03 6.67
CA LYS A 93 12.19 5.41 7.74
C LYS A 93 11.78 3.95 7.83
N VAL A 94 12.75 3.06 7.90
CA VAL A 94 12.51 1.63 8.15
C VAL A 94 12.99 1.30 9.56
N SER A 95 12.16 0.62 10.33
CA SER A 95 12.52 0.13 11.65
C SER A 95 12.02 -1.31 11.86
N LYS A 96 12.76 -2.11 12.61
CA LYS A 96 12.35 -3.47 12.91
C LYS A 96 11.15 -3.46 13.85
N CYS A 97 10.16 -4.31 13.59
CA CYS A 97 9.01 -4.46 14.47
C CYS A 97 9.43 -5.07 15.82
N ALA A 98 8.67 -4.75 16.88
CA ALA A 98 8.87 -5.35 18.19
C ALA A 98 8.50 -6.85 18.16
N PRO A 99 9.02 -7.67 19.10
CA PRO A 99 8.61 -9.07 19.20
C PRO A 99 7.09 -9.21 19.32
N GLY A 100 6.49 -10.08 18.50
CA GLY A 100 5.04 -10.31 18.45
C GLY A 100 4.26 -9.37 17.52
N GLU A 101 4.88 -8.30 17.01
CA GLU A 101 4.26 -7.46 15.98
C GLU A 101 4.36 -8.13 14.60
N THR A 102 3.32 -8.89 14.23
CA THR A 102 3.26 -9.63 12.96
C THR A 102 2.00 -9.33 12.16
N GLY A 103 2.05 -9.58 10.85
CA GLY A 103 0.94 -9.37 9.92
C GLY A 103 1.04 -8.01 9.22
N ILE A 104 0.27 -7.80 8.16
CA ILE A 104 0.26 -6.50 7.47
C ILE A 104 -0.38 -5.42 8.34
N TRP A 105 -0.11 -4.15 8.01
CA TRP A 105 -0.80 -2.99 8.58
C TRP A 105 -0.80 -1.84 7.57
N PRO A 106 -1.89 -1.03 7.48
CA PRO A 106 -3.16 -1.17 8.18
C PRO A 106 -4.00 -2.36 7.69
N VAL A 107 -4.90 -2.85 8.55
CA VAL A 107 -5.89 -3.89 8.20
C VAL A 107 -7.28 -3.25 8.25
N PHE A 108 -8.06 -3.48 7.20
CA PHE A 108 -9.43 -3.01 7.10
C PHE A 108 -10.39 -4.19 7.14
N ALA A 109 -11.59 -3.96 7.67
CA ALA A 109 -12.67 -4.94 7.57
C ALA A 109 -13.02 -5.23 6.11
N ALA A 110 -13.56 -6.42 5.85
CA ALA A 110 -13.99 -6.78 4.50
C ALA A 110 -15.01 -5.78 3.95
N ALA A 111 -14.85 -5.43 2.67
CA ALA A 111 -15.80 -4.61 1.95
C ALA A 111 -17.17 -5.27 1.95
N LYS A 112 -18.21 -4.47 2.14
CA LYS A 112 -19.59 -4.96 2.10
C LYS A 112 -19.93 -5.40 0.67
N PRO A 113 -20.69 -6.50 0.49
CA PRO A 113 -21.22 -6.86 -0.82
C PRO A 113 -22.02 -5.72 -1.43
N LEU A 114 -21.94 -5.56 -2.74
CA LEU A 114 -22.74 -4.58 -3.46
C LEU A 114 -24.22 -5.03 -3.52
N PRO A 115 -25.19 -4.10 -3.65
CA PRO A 115 -26.57 -4.48 -3.89
C PRO A 115 -26.69 -5.42 -5.09
N GLY A 116 -27.36 -6.57 -4.91
CA GLY A 116 -27.53 -7.59 -5.96
C GLY A 116 -26.34 -8.56 -6.11
N ASP A 117 -25.28 -8.41 -5.32
CA ASP A 117 -24.18 -9.37 -5.29
C ASP A 117 -24.58 -10.64 -4.53
N SER A 118 -24.67 -11.76 -5.25
CA SER A 118 -24.99 -13.07 -4.65
C SER A 118 -23.86 -13.66 -3.81
N GLY A 119 -22.67 -13.04 -3.82
CA GLY A 119 -21.46 -13.54 -3.18
C GLY A 119 -20.86 -14.77 -3.88
N HIS A 120 -21.52 -15.31 -4.91
CA HIS A 120 -20.99 -16.43 -5.67
C HIS A 120 -19.76 -15.99 -6.48
N ARG A 121 -18.65 -16.69 -6.28
CA ARG A 121 -17.40 -16.49 -7.02
C ARG A 121 -16.93 -17.84 -7.57
N PRO A 122 -16.87 -18.03 -8.89
CA PRO A 122 -16.38 -19.29 -9.44
C PRO A 122 -14.87 -19.40 -9.18
N ARG A 123 -14.41 -20.59 -8.77
CA ARG A 123 -12.99 -20.86 -8.54
C ARG A 123 -12.13 -20.66 -9.79
N VAL A 124 -12.71 -20.86 -10.97
CA VAL A 124 -12.07 -20.64 -12.26
C VAL A 124 -13.02 -19.80 -13.10
N TRP A 125 -12.59 -18.61 -13.48
CA TRP A 125 -13.27 -17.81 -14.49
C TRP A 125 -12.94 -18.39 -15.87
N ARG A 126 -13.97 -18.77 -16.63
CA ARG A 126 -13.84 -19.18 -18.03
C ARG A 126 -14.63 -18.23 -18.88
N TYR A 127 -13.98 -17.62 -19.86
CA TYR A 127 -14.65 -16.88 -20.92
C TYR A 127 -14.84 -17.85 -22.10
N HIS A 128 -16.05 -17.92 -22.66
CA HIS A 128 -16.38 -18.73 -23.85
C HIS A 128 -16.31 -20.26 -23.71
N ALA A 129 -16.62 -20.79 -22.52
CA ALA A 129 -16.84 -22.23 -22.35
C ALA A 129 -18.23 -22.67 -22.84
#